data_AF-A0A182N4U1-F1
#
_entry.id   AF-A0A182N4U1-F1
#
_cell.length_a   1.000
_cell.length_b   1.000
_cell.length_c   1.000
_cell.angle_alpha   90.00
_cell.angle_beta   90.00
_cell.angle_gamma   90.00
#
_symmetry.space_group_name_H-M   'P 1'
#
loop_
_entity.id
_entity.type
_entity.pdbx_description
1 polymer ?
#
loop_
_entity_poly.entity_id
_entity_poly.type
_entity_poly.pdbx_seq_one_letter_code
_entity_poly.pdbx_strand_id
1 'polypeptide(L)' 'MNGGAKDGPDMNVGPAWQKGYTGKGVVVSILDDGIQRNHPDLALNYIDNLSDYTNRQITHSDRIPLINLAASG' A
#
# COMPACT_ATOMS: atom_id res chain seq x y z
N MET A 1 14.38 0.17 18.30
CA MET A 1 13.34 1.00 18.94
C MET A 1 12.44 1.48 17.81
N ASN A 2 11.13 1.24 17.87
CA ASN A 2 10.23 1.49 16.73
C ASN A 2 9.68 2.91 16.65
N GLY A 3 10.27 3.84 17.43
CA GLY A 3 10.19 5.28 17.25
C GLY A 3 8.83 5.95 17.47
N GLY A 4 7.72 5.20 17.49
CA GLY A 4 6.41 5.81 17.73
C GLY A 4 6.32 6.46 19.11
N ALA A 5 5.48 7.49 19.19
CA ALA A 5 5.36 8.48 20.25
C ALA A 5 5.92 8.10 21.62
N LYS A 6 7.21 8.40 21.81
CA LYS A 6 7.79 8.69 23.13
C LYS A 6 8.06 10.19 23.32
N ASP A 7 7.93 11.01 22.25
CA ASP A 7 8.31 12.44 22.20
C ASP A 7 7.44 13.34 21.25
N GLY A 8 6.23 12.93 20.83
CA GLY A 8 5.35 13.75 19.98
C GLY A 8 4.13 12.98 19.42
N PRO A 9 3.08 13.64 18.90
CA PRO A 9 1.88 12.95 18.42
C PRO A 9 2.11 12.32 17.03
N ASP A 10 2.18 10.98 17.00
CA ASP A 10 2.19 10.17 15.77
C ASP A 10 1.30 8.92 15.93
N MET A 11 1.07 8.19 14.83
CA MET A 11 0.21 7.00 14.82
C MET A 11 0.89 5.71 15.30
N ASN A 12 2.19 5.73 15.62
CA ASN A 12 2.98 4.56 16.03
C ASN A 12 2.85 3.35 15.07
N VAL A 13 2.91 3.59 13.76
CA VAL A 13 2.74 2.56 12.71
C VAL A 13 4.00 1.73 12.42
N GLY A 14 5.17 2.21 12.84
CA GLY A 14 6.46 1.55 12.61
C GLY A 14 6.50 0.06 13.02
N PRO A 15 6.06 -0.33 14.23
CA PRO A 15 5.97 -1.73 14.63
C PRO A 15 5.08 -2.60 13.73
N ALA A 16 3.98 -2.04 13.18
CA ALA A 16 3.08 -2.78 12.31
C ALA A 16 3.75 -3.06 10.95
N TRP A 17 4.42 -2.06 10.39
CA TRP A 17 5.16 -2.21 9.13
C TRP A 17 6.32 -3.20 9.26
N GLN A 18 7.06 -3.19 10.37
CA GLN A 18 8.13 -4.17 10.61
C GLN A 18 7.61 -5.62 10.71
N LYS A 19 6.36 -5.81 11.11
CA LYS A 19 5.68 -7.11 11.11
C LYS A 19 5.09 -7.48 9.74
N GLY A 20 5.25 -6.63 8.73
CA GLY A 20 4.75 -6.84 7.37
C GLY A 20 3.28 -6.45 7.15
N TYR A 21 2.64 -5.78 8.10
CA TYR A 21 1.28 -5.27 7.91
C TYR A 21 1.31 -3.99 7.07
N THR A 22 0.80 -4.04 5.85
CA THR A 22 0.90 -2.92 4.88
C THR A 22 -0.44 -2.35 4.43
N GLY A 23 -1.56 -3.01 4.76
CA GLY A 23 -2.88 -2.72 4.18
C GLY A 23 -3.13 -3.39 2.82
N LYS A 24 -2.20 -4.23 2.32
CA LYS A 24 -2.43 -5.03 1.11
C LYS A 24 -3.70 -5.89 1.27
N GLY A 25 -4.59 -5.84 0.29
CA GLY A 25 -5.88 -6.55 0.32
C GLY A 25 -7.01 -5.80 1.03
N VAL A 26 -6.78 -4.54 1.46
CA VAL A 26 -7.82 -3.64 1.96
C VAL A 26 -8.13 -2.59 0.90
N VAL A 27 -9.42 -2.33 0.69
CA VAL A 27 -9.90 -1.23 -0.16
C VAL A 27 -10.49 -0.15 0.73
N VAL A 28 -10.10 1.11 0.47
CA VAL A 28 -10.57 2.27 1.21
C VAL A 28 -11.30 3.20 0.25
N SER A 29 -12.50 3.61 0.63
CA SER A 29 -13.26 4.65 -0.08
C SER A 29 -13.05 6.00 0.60
N ILE A 30 -12.77 7.03 -0.20
CA ILE A 30 -12.63 8.41 0.24
C ILE A 30 -13.85 9.17 -0.28
N LEU A 31 -14.69 9.70 0.62
CA LEU A 31 -15.84 10.52 0.27
C LEU A 31 -15.44 11.99 0.40
N ASP A 32 -15.02 12.58 -0.72
CA ASP A 32 -14.48 13.95 -0.80
C ASP A 32 -14.85 14.58 -2.16
N ASP A 33 -14.38 15.80 -2.42
CA ASP A 33 -14.63 16.55 -3.67
C ASP A 33 -13.86 16.02 -4.89
N GLY A 34 -12.82 15.20 -4.67
CA GLY A 34 -12.09 14.55 -5.74
C GLY A 34 -10.77 13.91 -5.32
N ILE A 35 -10.10 13.27 -6.29
CA ILE A 35 -8.77 12.69 -6.15
C ILE A 35 -8.03 12.74 -7.50
N GLN A 36 -6.73 13.01 -7.47
CA GLN A 36 -5.89 13.00 -8.67
C GLN A 36 -5.50 11.55 -9.03
N ARG A 37 -6.35 10.90 -9.83
CA ARG A 37 -6.21 9.47 -10.19
C ARG A 37 -4.88 9.11 -10.85
N ASN A 38 -4.25 10.06 -11.56
CA ASN A 38 -3.02 9.86 -12.32
C ASN A 38 -1.75 10.38 -11.59
N HIS A 39 -1.84 10.76 -10.31
CA HIS A 39 -0.66 11.12 -9.54
C HIS A 39 0.25 9.88 -9.39
N PRO A 40 1.59 9.98 -9.58
CA PRO A 40 2.49 8.82 -9.54
C PRO A 40 2.40 8.02 -8.24
N ASP A 41 2.19 8.69 -7.10
CA ASP A 41 2.07 8.03 -5.79
C ASP A 41 0.72 7.31 -5.56
N LEU A 42 -0.31 7.61 -6.36
CA LEU A 42 -1.65 7.07 -6.20
C LEU A 42 -2.04 6.09 -7.32
N ALA A 43 -1.53 6.31 -8.53
CA ALA A 43 -1.94 5.59 -9.74
C ALA A 43 -1.81 4.07 -9.62
N LEU A 44 -0.80 3.57 -8.89
CA LEU A 44 -0.58 2.13 -8.70
C LEU A 44 -1.60 1.48 -7.75
N ASN A 45 -2.20 2.27 -6.85
CA ASN A 45 -3.12 1.80 -5.82
C ASN A 45 -4.57 2.25 -6.04
N TYR A 46 -4.81 3.13 -7.01
CA TYR A 46 -6.16 3.57 -7.39
C TYR A 46 -6.94 2.41 -8.01
N ILE A 47 -8.22 2.33 -7.68
CA ILE A 47 -9.17 1.36 -8.22
C ILE A 47 -10.26 2.18 -8.89
N ASP A 48 -10.35 2.11 -10.23
CA ASP A 48 -11.27 2.94 -11.02
C ASP A 48 -12.71 2.48 -10.86
N ASN A 49 -12.92 1.17 -10.72
CA ASN A 49 -14.21 0.57 -10.39
C ASN A 49 -14.05 -0.70 -9.54
N LEU A 50 -15.12 -1.11 -8.85
CA LEU A 50 -15.09 -2.28 -7.97
C LEU A 50 -14.88 -3.62 -8.71
N SER A 51 -15.20 -3.72 -10.00
CA SER A 51 -14.89 -4.94 -10.77
C SER A 51 -13.39 -5.14 -10.96
N ASP A 52 -12.61 -4.07 -11.05
CA ASP A 52 -11.15 -4.14 -11.15
C ASP A 52 -10.54 -4.76 -9.88
N TYR A 53 -11.12 -4.48 -8.71
CA TYR A 53 -10.68 -5.09 -7.46
C TYR A 53 -10.84 -6.61 -7.47
N THR A 54 -12.01 -7.09 -7.91
CA THR A 54 -12.28 -8.52 -8.04
C THR A 54 -11.30 -9.18 -9.02
N ASN A 55 -11.03 -8.54 -10.15
CA ASN A 55 -10.05 -9.02 -11.13
C ASN A 55 -8.62 -9.10 -10.54
N ARG A 56 -8.18 -8.08 -9.78
CA ARG A 56 -6.89 -8.08 -9.08
C ARG A 56 -6.80 -9.15 -7.99
N GLN A 57 -7.90 -9.46 -7.32
CA GLN A 57 -7.91 -10.55 -6.34
C GLN A 57 -7.84 -11.93 -6.99
N ILE A 58 -8.54 -12.14 -8.12
CA ILE A 58 -8.55 -13.42 -8.84
C ILE A 58 -7.18 -13.75 -9.43
N THR A 59 -6.38 -12.74 -9.80
CA THR A 59 -5.04 -12.96 -10.34
C THR A 59 -3.99 -13.37 -9.30
N HIS A 60 -4.28 -13.30 -7.98
CA HIS A 60 -3.49 -13.51 -6.72
C HIS A 60 -2.03 -14.02 -6.70
N SER A 61 -1.30 -13.98 -7.80
CA SER A 61 0.14 -14.00 -7.95
C SER A 61 0.56 -12.58 -8.33
N ASP A 62 0.14 -11.60 -7.54
CA ASP A 62 0.67 -10.24 -7.62
C ASP A 62 2.07 -10.25 -7.00
N ARG A 63 2.99 -10.77 -7.82
CA ARG A 63 4.42 -10.53 -7.75
C ARG A 63 4.59 -9.03 -7.62
N ILE A 64 5.09 -8.64 -6.45
CA ILE A 64 5.94 -7.45 -6.36
C ILE A 64 7.00 -7.66 -7.45
N PRO A 65 7.20 -6.75 -8.43
CA PRO A 65 8.39 -6.86 -9.25
C PRO A 65 9.56 -6.84 -8.27
N LEU A 66 10.26 -7.96 -8.17
CA LEU A 66 11.49 -8.10 -7.41
C LEU A 66 12.48 -7.10 -7.99
N ILE A 67 12.49 -5.89 -7.45
CA ILE A 67 13.53 -4.92 -7.76
C ILE A 67 14.73 -5.31 -6.87
N ASN A 68 15.73 -5.90 -7.53
CA ASN A 68 17.09 -6.20 -7.07
C ASN A 68 17.29 -7.02 -5.77
N LEU A 69 17.30 -8.35 -5.91
CA LEU A 69 18.20 -9.21 -5.13
C LEU A 69 18.70 -10.39 -5.98
N ALA A 70 19.41 -10.09 -7.07
CA ALA A 70 20.21 -11.06 -7.82
C ALA A 70 21.22 -10.34 -8.71
N ALA A 71 22.18 -9.62 -8.12
CA ALA A 71 23.42 -9.20 -8.78
C ALA A 71 24.43 -8.67 -7.73
N SER A 72 25.09 -9.58 -7.03
CA SER A 72 26.48 -9.44 -6.54
C SER A 72 26.85 -10.73 -5.82
N GLY A 73 27.06 -11.78 -6.62
CA GLY A 73 28.15 -12.71 -6.41
C GLY A 73 29.24 -12.32 -7.39
#